data_AF-A0A330HRF7-F1
#
_entry.id   AF-A0A330HRF7-F1
#
_cell.length_a   1.000
_cell.length_b   1.000
_cell.length_c   1.000
_cell.angle_alpha   90.00
_cell.angle_beta   90.00
_cell.angle_gamma   90.00
#
_symmetry.space_group_name_H-M   'P 1'
#
loop_
_entity.id
_entity.type
_entity.pdbx_description
1 polymer ?
#
loop_
_entity_poly.entity_id
_entity_poly.type
_entity_poly.pdbx_seq_one_letter_code
_entity_poly.pdbx_strand_id
1 'polypeptide(L)'
;MRKASKLLLLGVLLSACTGSSGDWRAEAIASAEAKMRGLINDPAVTFAHVDLTGDSATGQTCGVIIAKIGIYTKEARFIVYIDGAGPYVEPGLGSSMSQADFDWAWKNDCVNEGYKG
;
A
#
# COMPACT_ATOMS: atom_id res chain seq x y z
N MET A 1 1.24 40.39 -43.39
CA MET A 1 0.53 39.80 -42.23
C MET A 1 1.57 39.25 -41.26
N ARG A 2 1.78 39.90 -40.11
CA ARG A 2 2.61 39.39 -39.01
C ARG A 2 1.88 39.73 -37.71
N LYS A 3 1.26 38.74 -37.08
CA LYS A 3 0.67 38.89 -35.75
C LYS A 3 1.67 38.37 -34.73
N ALA A 4 2.09 39.26 -33.85
CA ALA A 4 2.76 38.94 -32.61
C ALA A 4 1.80 38.16 -31.70
N SER A 5 2.26 37.05 -31.13
CA SER A 5 1.66 36.47 -29.93
C SER A 5 2.73 36.40 -28.85
N LYS A 6 2.57 37.31 -27.90
CA LYS A 6 3.32 37.43 -26.66
C LYS A 6 2.96 36.28 -25.70
N LEU A 7 3.98 35.84 -24.98
CA LEU A 7 4.03 35.53 -23.55
C LEU A 7 2.99 34.55 -22.95
N LEU A 8 3.59 33.53 -22.33
CA LEU A 8 3.36 33.07 -20.94
C LEU A 8 1.93 32.73 -20.55
N LEU A 9 1.68 31.43 -20.44
CA LEU A 9 0.92 30.89 -19.32
C LEU A 9 1.63 29.63 -18.79
N LEU A 10 2.48 29.87 -17.79
CA LEU A 10 2.76 28.90 -16.75
C LEU A 10 1.43 28.53 -16.08
N GLY A 11 0.94 27.32 -16.32
CA GLY A 11 -0.12 26.69 -15.54
C GLY A 11 0.48 25.84 -14.44
N VAL A 12 0.73 26.45 -13.28
CA VAL A 12 1.01 25.79 -12.01
C VAL A 12 -0.18 24.94 -11.61
N LEU A 13 0.01 23.61 -11.59
CA LEU A 13 -0.89 22.59 -11.03
C LEU A 13 0.05 21.45 -10.57
N LEU A 14 0.14 21.02 -9.31
CA LEU A 14 -0.61 21.31 -8.11
C LEU A 14 0.33 21.34 -6.91
N SER A 15 -0.05 22.20 -5.99
CA SER A 15 0.38 22.28 -4.61
C SER A 15 0.36 20.92 -3.92
N ALA A 16 1.53 20.45 -3.50
CA ALA A 16 1.68 19.53 -2.38
C ALA A 16 2.95 19.89 -1.59
N CYS A 17 3.04 21.17 -1.20
CA CYS A 17 3.86 21.57 -0.07
C CYS A 17 2.92 21.90 1.08
N THR A 18 2.49 20.87 1.81
CA THR A 18 2.20 21.01 3.23
C THR A 18 3.11 20.04 3.96
N GLY A 19 4.29 20.51 4.33
CA GLY A 19 5.01 19.94 5.46
C GLY A 19 4.15 20.19 6.70
N SER A 20 3.23 19.28 6.96
CA SER A 20 2.86 18.97 8.33
C SER A 20 3.82 17.87 8.77
N SER A 21 4.11 17.75 10.05
CA SER A 21 4.45 16.47 10.66
C SER A 21 3.27 15.51 10.39
N GLY A 22 3.21 15.05 9.15
CA GLY A 22 2.06 14.46 8.47
C GLY A 22 1.68 13.20 9.20
N ASP A 23 0.41 12.85 9.12
CA ASP A 23 -0.07 11.62 9.72
C ASP A 23 0.62 10.43 9.03
N TRP A 24 1.80 10.05 9.56
CA TRP A 24 2.66 9.02 9.03
C TRP A 24 1.90 7.69 8.93
N ARG A 25 0.82 7.53 9.71
CA ARG A 25 -0.06 6.37 9.64
C ARG A 25 -0.81 6.32 8.32
N ALA A 26 -1.44 7.43 7.95
CA ALA A 26 -2.15 7.53 6.67
C ALA A 26 -1.19 7.37 5.49
N GLU A 27 0.01 7.94 5.59
CA GLU A 27 1.07 7.79 4.57
C GLU A 27 1.58 6.34 4.48
N ALA A 28 1.79 5.68 5.62
CA ALA A 28 2.23 4.28 5.68
C ALA A 28 1.19 3.35 5.02
N ILE A 29 -0.09 3.51 5.35
CA ILE A 29 -1.18 2.74 4.75
C ILE A 29 -1.24 2.97 3.24
N ALA A 30 -1.23 4.24 2.79
CA ALA A 30 -1.28 4.57 1.38
C ALA A 30 -0.08 4.00 0.60
N SER A 31 1.13 4.08 1.19
CA SER A 31 2.35 3.49 0.63
C SER A 31 2.27 1.97 0.54
N ALA A 32 1.73 1.31 1.57
CA ALA A 32 1.53 -0.13 1.58
C ALA A 32 0.58 -0.59 0.47
N GLU A 33 -0.58 0.05 0.34
CA GLU A 33 -1.50 -0.28 -0.75
C GLU A 33 -0.88 -0.03 -2.13
N ALA A 34 -0.12 1.07 -2.29
CA ALA A 34 0.57 1.36 -3.55
C ALA A 34 1.61 0.28 -3.91
N LYS A 35 2.42 -0.16 -2.93
CA LYS A 35 3.36 -1.28 -3.09
C LYS A 35 2.64 -2.56 -3.50
N MET A 36 1.51 -2.87 -2.86
CA MET A 36 0.71 -4.05 -3.17
C MET A 36 0.08 -4.01 -4.57
N ARG A 37 -0.46 -2.85 -4.98
CA ARG A 37 -0.95 -2.64 -6.37
C ARG A 37 0.18 -2.87 -7.38
N GLY A 38 1.38 -2.36 -7.09
CA GLY A 38 2.56 -2.57 -7.92
C GLY A 38 2.99 -4.04 -8.02
N LEU A 39 2.96 -4.77 -6.90
CA LEU A 39 3.31 -6.19 -6.85
C LEU A 39 2.33 -7.05 -7.65
N ILE A 40 1.03 -6.81 -7.50
CA ILE A 40 -0.03 -7.61 -8.15
C ILE A 40 -0.19 -7.21 -9.63
N ASN A 41 0.23 -6.00 -9.99
CA ASN A 41 0.07 -5.44 -11.35
C ASN A 41 -1.39 -5.44 -11.83
N ASP A 42 -2.32 -5.20 -10.90
CA ASP A 42 -3.75 -5.02 -11.17
C ASP A 42 -4.22 -3.73 -10.48
N PRO A 43 -4.58 -2.67 -11.24
CA PRO A 43 -5.05 -1.42 -10.66
C PRO A 43 -6.46 -1.53 -10.05
N ALA A 44 -7.20 -2.60 -10.33
CA ALA A 44 -8.55 -2.84 -9.83
C ALA A 44 -8.59 -3.57 -8.49
N VAL A 45 -7.43 -3.93 -7.91
CA VAL A 45 -7.41 -4.53 -6.57
C VAL A 45 -7.97 -3.55 -5.54
N THR A 46 -8.79 -4.09 -4.65
CA THR A 46 -9.34 -3.35 -3.52
C THR A 46 -8.75 -3.90 -2.23
N PHE A 47 -8.70 -3.04 -1.21
CA PHE A 47 -8.15 -3.37 0.10
C PHE A 47 -9.29 -3.35 1.12
N ALA A 48 -9.27 -4.30 2.04
CA ALA A 48 -10.22 -4.42 3.12
C ALA A 48 -9.48 -4.72 4.42
N HIS A 49 -10.11 -4.35 5.54
CA HIS A 49 -9.57 -4.60 6.88
C HIS A 49 -8.13 -4.09 7.06
N VAL A 50 -7.81 -2.92 6.48
CA VAL A 50 -6.44 -2.39 6.55
C VAL A 50 -6.23 -1.69 7.87
N ASP A 51 -5.19 -2.09 8.58
CA ASP A 51 -4.79 -1.50 9.85
C ASP A 51 -3.27 -1.37 9.93
N LEU A 52 -2.82 -0.47 10.78
CA LEU A 52 -1.42 -0.15 10.99
C LEU A 52 -1.04 -0.44 12.44
N THR A 53 -0.05 -1.31 12.62
CA THR A 53 0.52 -1.62 13.93
C THR A 53 1.90 -0.96 14.09
N GLY A 54 2.36 -0.84 15.35
CA GLY A 54 3.66 -0.27 15.68
C GLY A 54 3.76 1.27 15.59
N ASP A 55 4.95 1.77 15.28
CA ASP A 55 5.29 3.20 15.19
C ASP A 55 5.93 3.57 13.84
N SER A 56 6.36 4.83 13.68
CA SER A 56 6.90 5.34 12.41
C SER A 56 8.24 4.73 11.98
N ALA A 57 8.91 3.98 12.87
CA ALA A 57 10.19 3.33 12.60
C ALA A 57 10.05 1.82 12.40
N THR A 58 9.20 1.16 13.20
CA THR A 58 9.05 -0.30 13.18
C THR A 58 7.68 -0.79 12.74
N GLY A 59 6.76 0.12 12.39
CA GLY A 59 5.39 -0.24 12.10
C GLY A 59 5.21 -1.00 10.79
N GLN A 60 4.02 -1.55 10.63
CA GLN A 60 3.65 -2.35 9.48
C GLN A 60 2.15 -2.22 9.20
N THR A 61 1.81 -2.25 7.93
CA THR A 61 0.43 -2.28 7.46
C THR A 61 0.05 -3.71 7.15
N CYS A 62 -1.05 -4.16 7.72
CA CYS A 62 -1.64 -5.46 7.47
C CYS A 62 -3.06 -5.29 6.94
N GLY A 63 -3.52 -6.25 6.14
CA GLY A 63 -4.90 -6.24 5.67
C GLY A 63 -5.20 -7.36 4.68
N VAL A 64 -6.33 -7.22 4.00
CA VAL A 64 -6.79 -8.15 2.96
C VAL A 64 -6.81 -7.42 1.63
N ILE A 65 -6.26 -8.08 0.61
CA ILE A 65 -6.42 -7.71 -0.78
C ILE A 65 -7.50 -8.56 -1.40
N ILE A 66 -8.34 -7.91 -2.18
CA ILE A 66 -9.37 -8.53 -3.00
C ILE A 66 -9.02 -8.24 -4.46
N ALA A 67 -8.66 -9.28 -5.21
CA ALA A 67 -8.21 -9.19 -6.60
C ALA A 67 -9.08 -10.04 -7.52
N LYS A 68 -9.24 -9.61 -8.78
CA LYS A 68 -9.93 -10.40 -9.80
C LYS A 68 -8.93 -11.20 -10.62
N ILE A 69 -9.12 -12.52 -10.67
CA ILE A 69 -8.32 -13.42 -11.52
C ILE A 69 -9.28 -14.11 -12.49
N GLY A 70 -9.33 -13.59 -13.72
CA GLY A 70 -10.32 -14.00 -14.71
C GLY A 70 -11.74 -13.66 -14.25
N ILE A 71 -12.58 -14.68 -14.09
CA ILE A 71 -13.96 -14.53 -13.59
C ILE A 71 -14.07 -14.64 -12.06
N TYR A 72 -12.98 -15.03 -11.39
CA TYR A 72 -12.99 -15.30 -9.96
C TYR A 72 -12.53 -14.07 -9.17
N THR A 73 -13.11 -13.88 -7.99
CA THR A 73 -12.60 -12.96 -6.97
C THR A 73 -11.81 -13.79 -5.97
N LYS A 74 -10.58 -13.37 -5.67
CA LYS A 74 -9.73 -13.99 -4.66
C LYS A 74 -9.38 -12.97 -3.59
N GLU A 75 -9.34 -13.45 -2.36
CA GLU A 75 -8.87 -12.70 -1.21
C GLU A 75 -7.53 -13.27 -0.75
N ALA A 76 -6.63 -12.40 -0.30
CA ALA A 76 -5.37 -12.81 0.29
C ALA A 76 -4.93 -11.79 1.34
N ARG A 77 -4.32 -12.26 2.42
CA ARG A 77 -3.72 -11.40 3.42
C ARG A 77 -2.44 -10.75 2.90
N PHE A 78 -2.11 -9.54 3.35
CA PHE A 78 -0.84 -8.88 3.03
C PHE A 78 -0.21 -8.23 4.26
N ILE A 79 1.11 -8.10 4.22
CA ILE A 79 1.93 -7.43 5.24
C ILE A 79 2.94 -6.52 4.51
N VAL A 80 3.03 -5.26 4.93
CA VAL A 80 4.04 -4.32 4.43
C VAL A 80 4.67 -3.60 5.62
N TYR A 81 5.98 -3.78 5.81
CA TYR A 81 6.72 -3.07 6.85
C TYR A 81 7.14 -1.68 6.37
N ILE A 82 7.13 -0.71 7.29
CA ILE A 82 7.51 0.69 7.03
C ILE A 82 9.02 0.80 6.75
N ASP A 83 9.83 -0.06 7.38
CA ASP A 83 11.28 -0.14 7.17
C ASP A 83 11.66 -0.59 5.74
N GLY A 84 10.69 -1.00 4.93
CA GLY A 84 10.87 -1.42 3.55
C GLY A 84 11.10 -2.92 3.39
N ALA A 85 11.04 -3.72 4.45
CA ALA A 85 10.95 -5.17 4.31
C ALA A 85 9.63 -5.53 3.61
N GLY A 86 9.72 -6.16 2.44
CA GLY A 86 8.54 -6.56 1.67
C GLY A 86 7.78 -5.40 1.02
N PRO A 87 6.93 -5.75 0.04
CA PRO A 87 5.58 -6.26 0.35
C PRO A 87 5.48 -7.79 0.37
N TYR A 88 4.68 -8.32 1.30
CA TYR A 88 4.40 -9.74 1.43
C TYR A 88 2.91 -10.02 1.26
N VAL A 89 2.57 -11.06 0.51
CA VAL A 89 1.20 -11.51 0.29
C VAL A 89 1.09 -13.00 0.54
N GLU A 90 -0.04 -13.42 1.06
CA GLU A 90 -0.36 -14.83 1.23
C GLU A 90 -0.18 -15.58 -0.10
N PRO A 91 0.45 -16.76 -0.08
CA PRO A 91 0.59 -17.61 -1.25
C PRO A 91 -0.70 -17.83 -2.02
N GLY A 92 -0.77 -17.28 -3.24
CA GLY A 92 -1.95 -17.39 -4.10
C GLY A 92 -2.19 -16.20 -5.02
N LEU A 93 -1.64 -15.02 -4.66
CA LEU A 93 -1.70 -13.79 -5.47
C LEU A 93 -0.35 -13.23 -5.92
N GLY A 94 0.79 -13.76 -5.45
CA GLY A 94 2.12 -13.31 -5.86
C GLY A 94 3.20 -13.43 -4.79
N SER A 95 3.33 -14.62 -4.17
CA SER A 95 4.14 -14.80 -2.96
C SER A 95 5.64 -14.54 -3.15
N SER A 96 6.27 -13.97 -2.14
CA SER A 96 7.72 -13.95 -1.94
C SER A 96 8.21 -14.80 -0.76
N MET A 97 7.30 -15.45 -0.01
CA MET A 97 7.63 -16.32 1.14
C MET A 97 6.79 -17.61 1.16
N SER A 98 7.14 -18.58 2.01
CA SER A 98 6.33 -19.79 2.20
C SER A 98 5.04 -19.46 2.98
N GLN A 99 4.02 -20.32 2.89
CA GLN A 99 2.77 -20.16 3.65
C GLN A 99 3.04 -20.15 5.16
N ALA A 100 3.91 -21.04 5.64
CA ALA A 100 4.22 -21.16 7.05
C ALA A 100 4.91 -19.90 7.59
N ASP A 101 5.84 -19.32 6.81
CA ASP A 101 6.52 -18.08 7.19
C ASP A 101 5.54 -16.90 7.20
N PHE A 102 4.66 -16.83 6.20
CA PHE A 102 3.61 -15.82 6.13
C PHE A 102 2.66 -15.91 7.32
N ASP A 103 2.20 -17.12 7.66
CA ASP A 103 1.29 -17.32 8.79
C ASP A 103 1.94 -16.97 10.14
N TRP A 104 3.22 -17.27 10.28
CA TRP A 104 3.99 -16.86 11.46
C TRP A 104 4.08 -15.33 11.54
N ALA A 105 4.46 -14.66 10.43
CA ALA A 105 4.59 -13.21 10.37
C ALA A 105 3.23 -12.53 10.60
N TRP A 106 2.16 -13.04 10.00
CA TRP A 106 0.81 -12.55 10.23
C TRP A 106 0.42 -12.65 11.70
N LYS A 107 0.70 -13.79 12.33
CA LYS A 107 0.34 -13.99 13.74
C LYS A 107 1.13 -13.08 14.67
N ASN A 108 2.44 -12.96 14.46
CA ASN A 108 3.31 -12.23 15.37
C ASN A 108 3.31 -10.73 15.10
N ASP A 109 3.35 -10.33 13.85
CA ASP A 109 3.59 -8.94 13.49
C ASP A 109 2.26 -8.20 13.29
N CYS A 110 1.23 -8.85 12.74
CA CYS A 110 -0.09 -8.20 12.63
C CYS A 110 -0.92 -8.41 13.89
N VAL A 111 -1.27 -9.66 14.19
CA VAL A 111 -2.31 -9.97 15.19
C VAL A 111 -1.87 -9.64 16.61
N ASN A 112 -0.64 -10.02 16.99
CA ASN A 112 -0.17 -9.79 18.36
C ASN A 112 0.16 -8.31 18.62
N GLU A 113 0.54 -7.55 17.59
CA GLU A 113 0.80 -6.11 17.74
C GLU A 113 -0.45 -5.24 17.72
N GLY A 114 -1.61 -5.80 17.37
CA GLY A 114 -2.88 -5.16 17.62
C GLY A 114 -3.82 -5.05 16.43
N TYR A 115 -3.51 -5.60 15.26
CA TYR A 115 -4.43 -5.67 14.12
C TYR A 115 -5.79 -6.23 14.55
N LYS A 116 -6.87 -5.48 14.31
CA LYS A 116 -8.26 -5.86 14.66
C LYS A 116 -9.19 -5.99 13.45
N GLY A 117 -8.64 -6.22 12.26
CA GLY A 117 -9.39 -6.33 11.00
C GLY A 117 -10.66 -7.17 11.10
#